data_AF-A0A0G1MTV6-F1
#
_entry.id   AF-A0A0G1MTV6-F1
#
_cell.length_a   1.000
_cell.length_b   1.000
_cell.length_c   1.000
_cell.angle_alpha   90.00
_cell.angle_beta   90.00
_cell.angle_gamma   90.00
#
_symmetry.space_group_name_H-M   'P 1'
#
loop_
_entity.id
_entity.type
_entity.pdbx_description
1 polymer ?
#
loop_
_entity_poly.entity_id
_entity_poly.type
_entity_poly.pdbx_seq_one_letter_code
_entity_poly.pdbx_strand_id
1 'polypeptide(L)'
;MKRKKRRCVWLVEPLHPNTNSYIAERLAERKYANECCGVQCADKMLRDFWEIPNFHFVSLLIQAGKIIPLPFNLWRQIGNGLPKPWLF
;
A
#
# COMPACT_ATOMS: atom_id res chain seq x y z
N MET A 1 13.55 -28.98 -7.70
CA MET A 1 12.40 -28.24 -7.13
C MET A 1 12.35 -26.84 -7.71
N LYS A 2 11.30 -26.46 -8.48
CA LYS A 2 11.15 -25.08 -8.97
C LYS A 2 10.85 -24.16 -7.78
N ARG A 3 11.72 -23.20 -7.46
CA ARG A 3 11.44 -22.16 -6.45
C ARG A 3 10.20 -21.39 -6.91
N LYS A 4 9.06 -21.54 -6.21
CA LYS A 4 7.89 -20.66 -6.40
C LYS A 4 8.37 -19.22 -6.15
N LYS A 5 8.25 -18.36 -7.15
CA LYS A 5 8.57 -16.93 -7.03
C LYS A 5 7.66 -16.36 -5.93
N ARG A 6 8.25 -15.85 -4.85
CA ARG A 6 7.49 -15.29 -3.73
C ARG A 6 6.75 -14.04 -4.24
N ARG A 7 5.42 -14.02 -4.13
CA ARG A 7 4.60 -12.85 -4.48
C ARG A 7 5.08 -11.66 -3.66
N CYS A 8 5.24 -10.51 -4.31
CA CYS A 8 5.58 -9.25 -3.66
C CYS A 8 4.36 -8.35 -3.77
N VAL A 9 3.86 -7.88 -2.64
CA VAL A 9 2.69 -7.00 -2.56
C VAL A 9 3.12 -5.67 -1.96
N TRP A 10 2.59 -4.59 -2.52
CA TRP A 10 2.76 -3.23 -2.02
C TRP A 10 1.48 -2.82 -1.31
N LEU A 11 1.65 -2.27 -0.11
CA LEU A 11 0.57 -1.85 0.77
C LEU A 11 0.78 -0.38 1.11
N VAL A 12 -0.27 0.42 1.05
CA VAL A 12 -0.23 1.84 1.41
C VAL A 12 -1.15 2.08 2.59
N GLU A 13 -0.58 2.60 3.67
CA GLU A 13 -1.31 3.04 4.86
C GLU A 13 -1.51 4.55 4.77
N PRO A 14 -2.75 5.03 4.52
CA PRO A 14 -3.03 6.45 4.53
C PRO A 14 -2.96 6.98 5.98
N LEU A 15 -2.24 8.09 6.19
CA LEU A 15 -2.10 8.70 7.52
C LEU A 15 -3.10 9.82 7.77
N HIS A 16 -3.94 10.14 6.79
CA HIS A 16 -4.93 11.21 6.86
C HIS A 16 -6.18 10.85 6.05
N PRO A 17 -7.39 11.24 6.49
CA PRO A 17 -8.63 10.96 5.75
C PRO A 17 -8.62 11.44 4.30
N ASN A 18 -8.10 12.65 4.04
CA ASN A 18 -7.98 13.16 2.66
C ASN A 18 -7.08 12.29 1.78
N THR A 19 -5.98 11.74 2.33
CA THR A 19 -5.14 10.78 1.61
C THR A 19 -5.89 9.49 1.32
N ASN A 20 -6.67 9.00 2.29
CA ASN A 20 -7.48 7.81 2.12
C ASN A 20 -8.50 7.98 0.99
N SER A 21 -9.27 9.07 1.01
CA SER A 21 -10.24 9.39 -0.04
C SER A 21 -9.59 9.51 -1.42
N TYR A 22 -8.43 10.19 -1.50
CA TYR A 22 -7.70 10.33 -2.75
C TYR A 22 -7.23 8.97 -3.31
N ILE A 23 -6.67 8.11 -2.45
CA ILE A 23 -6.22 6.77 -2.88
C ILE A 23 -7.42 5.92 -3.32
N ALA A 24 -8.51 5.93 -2.56
CA ALA A 24 -9.72 5.18 -2.86
C ALA A 24 -10.31 5.57 -4.22
N GLU A 25 -10.43 6.88 -4.50
CA GLU A 25 -10.91 7.40 -5.78
C GLU A 25 -10.02 6.94 -6.95
N ARG A 26 -8.70 7.08 -6.82
CA ARG A 26 -7.74 6.69 -7.88
C ARG A 26 -7.70 5.19 -8.14
N LEU A 27 -7.91 4.37 -7.10
CA LEU A 27 -8.00 2.92 -7.26
C LEU A 27 -9.33 2.55 -7.94
N ALA A 28 -10.45 3.16 -7.52
CA ALA A 28 -11.77 2.95 -8.11
C ALA A 28 -11.81 3.33 -9.60
N GLU A 29 -11.24 4.48 -10.00
CA GLU A 29 -11.09 4.91 -11.40
C GLU A 29 -10.39 3.85 -12.26
N ARG A 30 -9.45 3.12 -11.66
CA ARG A 30 -8.67 2.07 -12.31
C ARG A 30 -9.26 0.67 -12.13
N LYS A 31 -10.46 0.56 -11.53
CA LYS A 31 -11.17 -0.69 -11.21
C LYS A 31 -10.39 -1.62 -10.27
N TYR A 32 -9.59 -1.04 -9.37
CA TYR A 32 -8.96 -1.75 -8.27
C TYR A 32 -9.70 -1.40 -6.98
N ALA A 33 -10.11 -2.41 -6.22
CA ALA A 33 -10.75 -2.24 -4.92
C ALA A 33 -10.22 -3.31 -3.98
N ASN A 34 -9.08 -3.01 -3.35
CA ASN A 34 -8.30 -3.97 -2.58
C ASN A 34 -7.98 -3.41 -1.19
N GLU A 35 -9.00 -2.93 -0.50
CA GLU A 35 -8.86 -2.51 0.90
C GLU A 35 -8.55 -3.75 1.76
N CYS A 36 -7.58 -3.60 2.65
CA CYS A 36 -7.08 -4.64 3.54
C CYS A 36 -7.18 -4.14 4.98
N CYS A 37 -8.28 -4.45 5.67
CA CYS A 37 -8.49 -4.01 7.05
C CYS A 37 -7.86 -4.96 8.07
N GLY A 38 -7.37 -4.43 9.18
CA GLY A 38 -6.92 -5.23 10.33
C GLY A 38 -5.73 -6.16 10.04
N VAL A 39 -4.83 -5.75 9.15
CA VAL A 39 -3.67 -6.56 8.77
C VAL A 39 -2.62 -6.50 9.87
N GLN A 40 -2.19 -7.67 10.35
CA GLN A 40 -1.10 -7.75 11.33
C GLN A 40 0.26 -7.46 10.69
N CYS A 41 0.96 -6.48 11.24
CA CYS A 41 2.26 -6.04 10.78
C CYS A 41 3.40 -6.63 11.61
N ALA A 42 4.63 -6.52 11.10
CA ALA A 42 5.82 -7.03 11.81
C ALA A 42 6.09 -6.35 13.17
N ASP A 43 5.54 -5.16 13.38
CA ASP A 43 5.54 -4.43 14.66
C ASP A 43 4.45 -4.91 15.64
N LYS A 44 3.70 -5.96 15.26
CA LYS A 44 2.56 -6.55 15.99
C LYS A 44 1.33 -5.65 16.06
N MET A 45 1.31 -4.52 15.35
CA MET A 45 0.14 -3.66 15.24
C MET A 45 -0.79 -4.17 14.15
N LEU A 46 -2.09 -3.93 14.33
CA LEU A 46 -3.09 -4.08 13.26
C LEU A 46 -3.24 -2.74 12.55
N ARG A 47 -3.25 -2.76 11.21
CA ARG A 47 -3.34 -1.56 10.37
C ARG A 47 -4.24 -1.81 9.17
N ASP A 48 -4.79 -0.73 8.66
CA ASP A 48 -5.61 -0.74 7.45
C ASP A 48 -4.78 -0.25 6.27
N PHE A 49 -4.89 -0.94 5.15
CA PHE A 49 -4.10 -0.69 3.95
C PHE A 49 -4.95 -0.67 2.69
N TRP A 50 -4.40 -0.03 1.67
CA TRP A 50 -4.74 -0.33 0.28
C TRP A 50 -3.67 -1.24 -0.32
N GLU A 51 -4.08 -2.42 -0.82
CA GLU A 51 -3.21 -3.24 -1.66
C GLU A 51 -3.11 -2.64 -3.06
N ILE A 52 -1.89 -2.28 -3.43
CA ILE A 52 -1.59 -1.60 -4.68
C ILE A 52 -1.13 -2.62 -5.73
N PRO A 53 -1.66 -2.58 -6.96
CA PRO A 53 -1.37 -3.59 -7.98
C PRO A 53 0.09 -3.61 -8.43
N ASN A 54 0.79 -2.48 -8.36
CA ASN A 54 2.18 -2.35 -8.79
C ASN A 54 2.87 -1.11 -8.19
N PHE A 55 4.20 -1.08 -8.26
CA PHE A 55 5.01 0.04 -7.77
C PHE A 55 4.84 1.34 -8.58
N HIS A 56 4.31 1.26 -9.81
CA HIS A 56 4.07 2.44 -10.62
C HIS A 56 2.98 3.34 -9.99
N PHE A 57 1.92 2.74 -9.44
CA PHE A 57 0.91 3.51 -8.72
C PHE A 57 1.48 4.21 -7.47
N VAL A 58 2.37 3.55 -6.72
CA VAL A 58 3.09 4.18 -5.60
C VAL A 58 3.91 5.38 -6.10
N SER A 59 4.58 5.25 -7.24
CA SER A 59 5.34 6.35 -7.84
C SER A 59 4.43 7.54 -8.20
N LEU A 60 3.22 7.29 -8.71
CA LEU A 60 2.22 8.33 -8.98
C LEU A 60 1.73 9.01 -7.69
N LEU A 61 1.52 8.27 -6.60
CA LEU A 61 1.16 8.85 -5.31
C LEU A 61 2.26 9.77 -4.77
N ILE A 62 3.52 9.35 -4.87
CA ILE A 62 4.68 10.18 -4.47
C ILE A 62 4.74 11.46 -5.30
N GLN A 63 4.48 11.38 -6.61
CA GLN A 63 4.43 12.56 -7.48
C GLN A 63 3.28 13.49 -7.12
N ALA A 64 2.07 12.97 -6.90
CA ALA A 64 0.92 13.77 -6.46
C ALA A 64 1.16 14.45 -5.10
N GLY A 65 1.87 13.76 -4.18
CA GLY A 65 2.30 14.25 -2.88
C GLY A 65 3.18 15.53 -2.94
N LYS A 66 3.79 15.82 -4.09
CA LYS A 66 4.56 17.06 -4.32
C LYS A 66 3.68 18.27 -4.61
N ILE A 67 2.44 18.06 -5.04
CA ILE A 67 1.49 19.10 -5.40
C ILE A 67 0.49 19.32 -4.27
N ILE A 68 -0.03 18.22 -3.70
CA ILE A 68 -0.97 18.22 -2.59
C ILE A 68 -0.43 17.35 -1.44
N PRO A 69 -0.55 17.75 -0.17
CA PRO A 69 -0.11 16.92 0.95
C PRO A 69 -0.89 15.61 1.01
N LEU A 70 -0.20 14.51 0.74
CA LEU A 70 -0.74 13.14 0.81
C LEU A 70 0.13 12.31 1.74
N PRO A 71 0.02 12.46 3.08
CA PRO A 71 0.80 11.67 4.01
C PRO A 71 0.33 10.20 3.99
N PHE A 72 1.26 9.29 3.70
CA PHE A 72 1.06 7.84 3.75
C PHE A 72 2.35 7.13 4.15
N ASN A 73 2.23 5.92 4.73
CA ASN A 73 3.35 5.00 4.88
C ASN A 73 3.31 3.94 3.76
N LEU A 74 4.48 3.60 3.24
CA LEU A 74 4.62 2.50 2.29
C LEU A 74 5.07 1.24 3.02
N TRP A 75 4.41 0.13 2.70
CA TRP A 75 4.67 -1.17 3.28
C TRP A 75 4.85 -2.22 2.20
N ARG A 76 5.64 -3.24 2.52
CA ARG A 76 5.93 -4.35 1.60
C ARG A 76 5.70 -5.69 2.27
N GLN A 77 5.01 -6.58 1.56
CA GLN A 77 4.78 -7.96 1.95
C GLN A 77 5.42 -8.91 0.94
N ILE A 78 6.17 -9.91 1.43
CA ILE A 78 6.85 -10.91 0.60
C ILE A 78 6.35 -12.32 0.97
N GLY A 79 5.73 -12.99 0.00
CA GLY A 79 5.07 -14.28 0.22
C GLY A 79 3.98 -14.16 1.30
N ASN A 80 4.00 -15.08 2.26
CA ASN A 80 3.07 -15.09 3.39
C ASN A 80 3.68 -14.41 4.64
N GLY A 81 4.74 -13.62 4.48
CA GLY A 81 5.33 -12.87 5.58
C GLY A 81 4.41 -11.74 6.05
N LEU A 82 4.70 -11.19 7.24
CA LEU A 82 4.05 -9.98 7.73
C LEU A 82 4.53 -8.75 6.93
N PRO A 83 3.66 -7.78 6.64
CA PRO A 83 4.06 -6.50 6.08
C PRO A 83 5.12 -5.82 6.95
N LYS A 84 6.11 -5.21 6.27
CA LYS A 84 7.15 -4.40 6.89
C LYS A 84 7.18 -3.00 6.30
N PRO A 85 7.53 -1.96 7.08
CA PRO A 85 7.72 -0.62 6.54
C PRO A 85 8.76 -0.66 5.42
N TRP A 86 8.46 0.00 4.32
CA TRP A 86 9.43 0.24 3.26
C TRP A 86 10.07 1.59 3.48
N LEU A 87 11.33 1.57 3.91
CA LEU A 87 12.18 2.75 3.95
C LEU A 87 12.79 2.92 2.55
N PHE A 88 12.56 4.08 1.94
CA PHE A 88 13.17 4.46 0.66
C PHE A 88 14.69 4.60 0.79
#